data_AF-A0A8D5U8H0-F1
#
_entry.id   AF-A0A8D5U8H0-F1
#
_cell.length_a   1.000
_cell.length_b   1.000
_cell.length_c   1.000
_cell.angle_alpha   90.00
_cell.angle_beta   90.00
_cell.angle_gamma   90.00
#
_symmetry.space_group_name_H-M   'P 1'
#
loop_
_entity.id
_entity.type
_entity.pdbx_description
1 polymer ?
#
loop_
_entity_poly.entity_id
_entity_poly.type
_entity_poly.pdbx_seq_one_letter_code
_entity_poly.pdbx_strand_id
1 'polypeptide(L)'
;MPWKCPVCGYENTDDSLFCIKCGTQKPSDQTVQAATPPQMPVQTPPPTPVSPPPTDQNVQPPPAPMAPPPTPQPSTPPMDQSASPVPPSPIPQPPTPAQQVITQPPPQVPPQPMATGAKYYILFINTPYAGLINQKVPLSFDIFPSISVGRSPENVIIVPDPEISRRHAVISLENGDLYIEDLNSTNGTYVYDGKIFQPVKGKQKVEPNSIIKLGNQTMIKIIKE
;
A
#
# COMPACT_ATOMS: atom_id res chain seq x y z
N MET A 1 16.84 36.54 12.86
CA MET A 1 15.96 37.34 11.98
C MET A 1 14.86 36.45 11.43
N PRO A 2 13.58 36.82 11.60
CA PRO A 2 12.48 36.07 11.01
C PRO A 2 12.65 35.91 9.50
N TRP A 3 12.20 34.78 8.95
CA TRP A 3 12.35 34.45 7.53
C TRP A 3 10.99 34.27 6.86
N LYS A 4 10.87 34.81 5.65
CA LYS A 4 9.63 34.72 4.89
C LYS A 4 9.65 33.46 4.03
N CYS A 5 8.58 32.67 4.12
CA CYS A 5 8.46 31.45 3.32
C CYS A 5 8.36 31.80 1.82
N PRO A 6 9.18 31.20 0.95
CA PRO A 6 9.13 31.46 -0.49
C PRO A 6 7.90 30.84 -1.17
N VAL A 7 7.24 29.88 -0.52
CA VAL A 7 6.10 29.15 -1.11
C VAL A 7 4.77 29.83 -0.76
N CYS A 8 4.55 30.18 0.51
CA CYS A 8 3.26 30.74 0.95
C CYS A 8 3.33 32.19 1.45
N GLY A 9 4.53 32.78 1.53
CA GLY A 9 4.73 34.15 1.97
C GLY A 9 4.55 34.39 3.47
N TYR A 10 4.26 33.35 4.27
CA TYR A 10 4.14 33.48 5.72
C TYR A 10 5.50 33.76 6.38
N GLU A 11 5.52 34.65 7.36
CA GLU A 11 6.71 35.04 8.10
C GLU A 11 6.91 34.12 9.30
N ASN A 12 8.05 33.42 9.34
CA ASN A 12 8.38 32.45 10.38
C ASN A 12 9.48 33.01 11.29
N THR A 13 9.54 32.53 12.53
CA THR A 13 10.63 32.86 13.45
C THR A 13 11.97 32.29 12.94
N ASP A 14 13.10 32.85 13.39
CA ASP A 14 14.42 32.39 12.97
C ASP A 14 14.74 30.96 13.37
N ASP A 15 14.26 30.52 14.54
CA ASP A 15 14.44 29.15 15.04
C ASP A 15 13.62 28.11 14.23
N SER A 16 12.59 28.55 13.50
CA SER A 16 11.76 27.64 12.71
C SER A 16 12.52 27.11 11.50
N LEU A 17 12.87 25.82 11.51
CA LEU A 17 13.45 25.10 10.38
C LEU A 17 12.45 24.82 9.25
N PHE A 18 11.15 24.98 9.52
CA PHE A 18 10.05 24.73 8.59
C PHE A 18 8.98 25.81 8.72
N CYS A 19 8.25 26.09 7.63
CA CYS A 19 7.18 27.05 7.65
C CYS A 19 5.94 26.50 8.35
N ILE A 20 5.44 27.20 9.37
CA ILE A 20 4.28 26.74 10.15
C ILE A 20 2.97 26.72 9.35
N LYS A 21 2.86 27.50 8.27
CA LYS A 21 1.67 27.55 7.41
C LYS A 21 1.60 26.45 6.36
N CYS A 22 2.74 26.06 5.78
CA CYS A 22 2.77 25.20 4.59
C CYS A 22 3.77 24.05 4.66
N GLY A 23 4.59 23.96 5.72
CA GLY A 23 5.57 22.88 5.92
C GLY A 23 6.88 23.02 5.12
N THR A 24 7.00 24.00 4.22
CA THR A 24 8.24 24.22 3.44
C THR A 24 9.45 24.49 4.35
N GLN A 25 10.58 23.83 4.07
CA GLN A 25 11.84 24.02 4.81
C GLN A 25 12.39 25.44 4.68
N LYS A 26 13.02 25.93 5.75
CA LYS A 26 13.80 27.17 5.75
C LYS A 26 14.96 26.99 4.77
N PRO A 27 15.12 27.87 3.77
CA PRO A 27 16.29 27.84 2.91
C PRO A 27 17.53 28.13 3.78
N SER A 28 18.30 27.10 4.11
CA SER A 28 19.63 27.25 4.69
C SER A 28 20.63 27.47 3.57
N ASP A 29 21.57 28.38 3.80
CA ASP A 29 22.65 28.73 2.87
C ASP A 29 23.55 27.51 2.62
N GLN A 30 23.13 26.64 1.70
CA GLN A 30 24.00 25.70 1.03
C GLN A 30 24.35 26.28 -0.33
N THR A 31 25.59 26.72 -0.42
CA THR A 31 26.29 27.13 -1.62
C THR A 31 26.21 26.05 -2.72
N VAL A 32 25.86 26.53 -3.91
CA VAL A 32 26.07 25.99 -5.27
C VAL A 32 25.44 24.64 -5.66
N GLN A 33 24.26 24.71 -6.26
CA GLN A 33 24.07 24.15 -7.62
C GLN A 33 23.44 25.21 -8.52
N ALA A 34 24.09 25.44 -9.65
CA ALA A 34 23.92 26.58 -10.54
C ALA A 34 22.49 26.74 -11.06
N ALA A 35 21.94 27.94 -10.88
CA ALA A 35 20.78 28.42 -11.61
C ALA A 35 21.20 28.79 -13.04
N THR A 36 20.52 28.20 -14.02
CA THR A 36 20.44 28.73 -15.38
C THR A 36 19.66 30.05 -15.34
N PRO A 37 20.14 31.15 -15.93
CA PRO A 37 19.45 32.44 -15.87
C PRO A 37 18.21 32.48 -16.79
N PRO A 38 17.20 33.33 -16.49
CA PRO A 38 16.00 33.48 -17.31
C PRO A 38 16.32 34.30 -18.56
N GLN A 39 16.09 33.71 -19.74
CA GLN A 39 16.23 34.40 -21.02
C GLN A 39 14.99 35.25 -21.32
N MET A 40 15.23 36.51 -21.71
CA MET A 40 14.23 37.40 -22.32
C MET A 40 13.72 36.84 -23.65
N PRO A 41 12.52 37.23 -24.14
CA PRO A 41 11.98 36.70 -25.39
C PRO A 41 12.75 37.26 -26.60
N VAL A 42 13.60 36.43 -27.20
CA VAL A 42 14.24 36.72 -28.49
C VAL A 42 13.36 36.15 -29.60
N GLN A 43 12.99 37.02 -30.55
CA GLN A 43 12.27 36.66 -31.76
C GLN A 43 13.06 35.62 -32.57
N THR A 44 12.41 34.50 -32.91
CA THR A 44 13.03 33.40 -33.65
C THR A 44 13.09 33.69 -35.16
N PRO A 45 14.26 33.60 -35.81
CA PRO A 45 14.33 33.49 -37.26
C PRO A 45 13.90 32.07 -37.72
N PRO A 46 13.45 31.90 -38.97
CA PRO A 46 12.95 30.61 -39.46
C PRO A 46 14.05 29.55 -39.52
N PRO A 47 13.72 28.26 -39.31
CA PRO A 47 14.71 27.19 -39.32
C PRO A 47 15.25 26.94 -40.74
N THR A 48 16.58 26.98 -40.87
CA THR A 48 17.29 26.43 -42.04
C THR A 48 17.17 24.90 -42.07
N PRO A 49 16.97 24.28 -43.24
CA PRO A 49 16.90 22.82 -43.36
C PRO A 49 18.28 22.21 -43.06
N VAL A 50 18.32 21.35 -42.04
CA VAL A 50 19.49 20.54 -41.69
C VAL A 50 19.45 19.28 -42.56
N SER A 51 20.46 19.10 -43.41
CA SER A 51 20.64 17.88 -44.19
C SER A 51 20.84 16.67 -43.26
N PRO A 52 20.26 15.50 -43.54
CA PRO A 52 20.53 14.29 -42.78
C PRO A 52 21.97 13.80 -42.99
N PRO A 53 22.59 13.15 -41.99
CA PRO A 53 23.92 12.56 -42.11
C PRO A 53 23.91 11.37 -43.09
N PRO A 54 25.06 11.03 -43.70
CA PRO A 54 25.16 9.88 -44.60
C PRO A 54 24.90 8.57 -43.84
N THR A 55 24.07 7.72 -44.43
CA THR A 55 23.75 6.39 -43.92
C THR A 55 24.94 5.45 -44.15
N ASP A 56 25.55 4.99 -43.06
CA ASP A 56 26.58 3.95 -43.08
C ASP A 56 25.92 2.59 -43.41
N GLN A 57 25.97 2.20 -44.67
CA GLN A 57 25.52 0.88 -45.15
C GLN A 57 26.59 -0.19 -44.90
N ASN A 58 26.98 -0.51 -43.66
CA ASN A 58 27.55 -1.83 -43.39
C ASN A 58 27.66 -2.19 -41.88
N VAL A 59 26.54 -2.47 -41.21
CA VAL A 59 26.59 -3.20 -39.94
C VAL A 59 25.61 -4.36 -40.00
N GLN A 60 26.13 -5.56 -40.27
CA GLN A 60 25.37 -6.79 -40.09
C GLN A 60 25.01 -6.95 -38.60
N PRO A 61 23.74 -7.22 -38.25
CA PRO A 61 23.38 -7.57 -36.89
C PRO A 61 24.01 -8.92 -36.49
N PRO A 62 24.36 -9.12 -35.22
CA PRO A 62 24.82 -10.42 -34.73
C PRO A 62 23.70 -11.48 -34.86
N PRO A 63 24.03 -12.76 -35.11
CA PRO A 63 23.03 -13.81 -35.21
C PRO A 63 22.30 -14.02 -33.87
N ALA A 64 20.98 -14.21 -33.96
CA ALA A 64 20.12 -14.49 -32.81
C ALA A 64 20.52 -15.81 -32.11
N PRO A 65 20.38 -15.93 -30.78
CA PRO A 65 20.56 -17.20 -30.09
C PRO A 65 19.47 -18.19 -30.53
N MET A 66 19.90 -19.38 -30.95
CA MET A 66 19.01 -20.50 -31.30
C MET A 66 18.13 -20.86 -30.10
N ALA A 67 16.81 -20.94 -30.32
CA ALA A 67 15.88 -21.44 -29.33
C ALA A 67 16.19 -22.91 -28.97
N PRO A 68 16.02 -23.34 -27.71
CA PRO A 68 16.14 -24.74 -27.35
C PRO A 68 15.03 -25.57 -28.04
N PRO A 69 15.29 -26.85 -28.36
CA PRO A 69 14.29 -27.72 -28.98
C PRO A 69 13.11 -27.97 -28.03
N PRO A 70 11.89 -28.16 -28.57
CA PRO A 70 10.73 -28.50 -27.76
C PRO A 70 10.91 -29.88 -27.11
N THR A 71 10.63 -29.96 -25.81
CA THR A 71 10.53 -31.22 -25.07
C THR A 71 9.37 -32.06 -25.62
N PRO A 72 9.54 -33.38 -25.79
CA PRO A 72 8.46 -34.25 -26.28
C PRO A 72 7.34 -34.37 -25.23
N GLN A 73 6.11 -34.03 -25.63
CA GLN A 73 4.90 -34.35 -24.86
C GLN A 73 4.65 -35.88 -24.89
N PRO A 74 4.20 -36.49 -23.78
CA PRO A 74 3.73 -37.87 -23.81
C PRO A 74 2.41 -37.97 -24.59
N SER A 75 2.45 -38.78 -25.64
CA SER A 75 1.31 -39.16 -26.48
C SER A 75 0.29 -39.93 -25.67
N THR A 76 -0.96 -39.45 -25.61
CA THR A 76 -2.09 -40.26 -25.15
C THR A 76 -2.45 -41.30 -26.21
N PRO A 77 -2.59 -42.59 -25.87
CA PRO A 77 -3.10 -43.59 -26.80
C PRO A 77 -4.62 -43.42 -27.03
N PRO A 78 -5.13 -43.79 -28.22
CA PRO A 78 -6.53 -43.61 -28.59
C PRO A 78 -7.45 -44.64 -27.93
N MET A 79 -8.68 -44.21 -27.66
CA MET A 79 -9.80 -45.04 -27.20
C MET A 79 -10.12 -46.14 -28.21
N ASP A 80 -10.28 -47.38 -27.73
CA ASP A 80 -11.05 -48.43 -28.38
C ASP A 80 -12.20 -48.88 -27.46
N GLN A 81 -13.29 -49.27 -28.09
CA GLN A 81 -14.63 -49.48 -27.57
C GLN A 81 -14.74 -50.87 -26.93
N SER A 82 -15.47 -50.99 -25.82
CA SER A 82 -16.53 -52.02 -25.63
C SER A 82 -16.91 -52.24 -24.17
N ALA A 83 -18.20 -52.58 -24.02
CA ALA A 83 -18.86 -53.21 -22.88
C ALA A 83 -19.27 -52.32 -21.70
N SER A 84 -20.59 -52.06 -21.64
CA SER A 84 -21.29 -51.68 -20.42
C SER A 84 -21.22 -52.79 -19.36
N PRO A 85 -20.81 -52.51 -18.12
CA PRO A 85 -21.05 -53.40 -16.99
C PRO A 85 -22.32 -53.02 -16.23
N VAL A 86 -23.09 -54.04 -15.87
CA VAL A 86 -24.35 -54.06 -15.11
C VAL A 86 -24.26 -53.27 -13.79
N PRO A 87 -25.32 -52.57 -13.34
CA PRO A 87 -25.33 -51.93 -12.02
C PRO A 87 -25.17 -52.98 -10.90
N PRO A 88 -24.37 -52.72 -9.85
CA PRO A 88 -24.27 -53.63 -8.72
C PRO A 88 -25.57 -53.59 -7.90
N SER A 89 -26.07 -54.76 -7.52
CA SER A 89 -27.14 -54.90 -6.52
C SER A 89 -26.71 -54.26 -5.18
N PRO A 90 -27.64 -53.64 -4.43
CA PRO A 90 -27.32 -53.06 -3.13
C PRO A 90 -26.95 -54.15 -2.13
N ILE A 91 -25.75 -54.03 -1.56
CA ILE A 91 -25.29 -54.84 -0.42
C ILE A 91 -26.08 -54.37 0.82
N PRO A 92 -26.68 -55.28 1.62
CA PRO A 92 -27.27 -54.92 2.90
C PRO A 92 -26.20 -54.35 3.85
N GLN A 93 -26.37 -53.09 4.27
CA GLN A 93 -25.49 -52.50 5.28
C GLN A 93 -25.78 -53.13 6.66
N PRO A 94 -24.75 -53.45 7.46
CA PRO A 94 -24.94 -53.88 8.85
C PRO A 94 -25.54 -52.74 9.69
N PRO A 95 -26.31 -53.05 10.75
CA PRO A 95 -26.89 -52.04 11.61
C PRO A 95 -25.79 -51.21 12.28
N THR A 96 -25.93 -49.90 12.17
CA THR A 96 -25.03 -48.91 12.78
C THR A 96 -25.04 -49.09 14.30
N PRO A 97 -23.87 -49.16 14.99
CA PRO A 97 -23.83 -49.07 16.43
C PRO A 97 -24.40 -47.72 16.86
N ALA A 98 -25.31 -47.72 17.82
CA ALA A 98 -25.90 -46.52 18.40
C ALA A 98 -24.78 -45.57 18.87
N GLN A 99 -24.55 -44.49 18.12
CA GLN A 99 -23.67 -43.42 18.53
C GLN A 99 -24.29 -42.76 19.77
N GLN A 100 -23.62 -42.93 20.89
CA GLN A 100 -23.96 -42.23 22.12
C GLN A 100 -23.91 -40.73 21.84
N VAL A 101 -25.04 -40.06 22.06
CA VAL A 101 -25.18 -38.61 21.97
C VAL A 101 -24.34 -38.01 23.09
N ILE A 102 -23.07 -37.75 22.80
CA ILE A 102 -22.24 -36.86 23.61
C ILE A 102 -22.83 -35.47 23.35
N THR A 103 -23.66 -35.00 24.28
CA THR A 103 -24.10 -33.60 24.34
C THR A 103 -22.86 -32.73 24.51
N GLN A 104 -22.28 -32.29 23.39
CA GLN A 104 -21.31 -31.21 23.37
C GLN A 104 -22.02 -29.98 23.94
N PRO A 105 -21.44 -29.30 24.95
CA PRO A 105 -21.89 -27.97 25.33
C PRO A 105 -21.97 -27.12 24.06
N PRO A 106 -23.00 -26.26 23.92
CA PRO A 106 -23.09 -25.39 22.75
C PRO A 106 -21.75 -24.67 22.55
N PRO A 107 -21.25 -24.54 21.30
CA PRO A 107 -20.06 -23.76 21.03
C PRO A 107 -20.23 -22.42 21.71
N GLN A 108 -19.38 -22.14 22.70
CA GLN A 108 -19.36 -20.85 23.37
C GLN A 108 -19.04 -19.84 22.29
N VAL A 109 -20.06 -19.14 21.80
CA VAL A 109 -19.89 -17.95 20.97
C VAL A 109 -18.97 -17.06 21.79
N PRO A 110 -17.75 -16.74 21.32
CA PRO A 110 -16.89 -15.80 22.02
C PRO A 110 -17.74 -14.57 22.35
N PRO A 111 -17.70 -14.04 23.59
CA PRO A 111 -18.49 -12.89 23.95
C PRO A 111 -18.26 -11.83 22.87
N GLN A 112 -19.29 -11.57 22.06
CA GLN A 112 -19.22 -10.55 21.03
C GLN A 112 -18.89 -9.27 21.79
N PRO A 113 -17.73 -8.64 21.54
CA PRO A 113 -17.38 -7.42 22.26
C PRO A 113 -18.52 -6.45 22.00
N MET A 114 -19.18 -6.03 23.08
CA MET A 114 -20.28 -5.07 23.05
C MET A 114 -19.81 -3.92 22.16
N ALA A 115 -20.43 -3.78 20.99
CA ALA A 115 -20.12 -2.74 20.03
C ALA A 115 -20.40 -1.40 20.71
N THR A 116 -19.36 -0.85 21.33
CA THR A 116 -19.28 0.58 21.56
C THR A 116 -19.23 1.15 20.17
N GLY A 117 -20.34 1.75 19.71
CA GLY A 117 -20.55 2.24 18.34
C GLY A 117 -19.68 3.44 17.96
N ALA A 118 -18.43 3.46 18.42
CA ALA A 118 -17.44 4.45 18.10
C ALA A 118 -17.02 4.30 16.64
N LYS A 119 -17.06 5.41 15.91
CA LYS A 119 -16.66 5.43 14.50
C LYS A 119 -15.21 5.82 14.40
N TYR A 120 -14.43 5.01 13.69
CA TYR A 120 -13.03 5.29 13.45
C TYR A 120 -12.82 5.82 12.04
N TYR A 121 -11.85 6.72 11.89
CA TYR A 121 -11.48 7.29 10.60
C TYR A 121 -9.97 7.45 10.48
N ILE A 122 -9.48 7.35 9.26
CA ILE A 122 -8.14 7.81 8.89
C ILE A 122 -8.25 9.23 8.35
N LEU A 123 -7.50 10.16 8.93
CA LEU A 123 -7.25 11.47 8.37
C LEU A 123 -5.83 11.48 7.78
N PHE A 124 -5.72 11.75 6.48
CA PHE A 124 -4.41 11.94 5.85
C PHE A 124 -3.86 13.33 6.17
N ILE A 125 -2.77 13.38 6.93
CA ILE A 125 -2.08 14.63 7.30
C ILE A 125 -1.10 15.03 6.18
N ASN A 126 -0.34 14.06 5.67
CA ASN A 126 0.63 14.29 4.63
C ASN A 126 0.71 13.06 3.72
N THR A 127 0.89 13.29 2.42
CA THR A 127 1.11 12.24 1.41
C THR A 127 1.53 12.92 0.10
N PRO A 128 2.36 12.30 -0.75
CA PRO A 128 2.71 12.85 -2.06
C PRO A 128 1.51 13.06 -2.98
N TYR A 129 0.37 12.41 -2.69
CA TYR A 129 -0.86 12.57 -3.45
C TYR A 129 -1.78 13.63 -2.84
N ALA A 130 -1.68 14.87 -3.34
CA ALA A 130 -2.38 16.04 -2.78
C ALA A 130 -3.90 15.87 -2.61
N GLY A 131 -4.56 15.09 -3.49
CA GLY A 131 -6.00 14.85 -3.43
C GLY A 131 -6.47 14.06 -2.18
N LEU A 132 -5.55 13.39 -1.48
CA LEU A 132 -5.85 12.68 -0.24
C LEU A 132 -5.61 13.51 1.01
N ILE A 133 -4.86 14.63 0.94
CA ILE A 133 -4.57 15.43 2.13
C ILE A 133 -5.87 16.01 2.71
N ASN A 134 -6.04 15.91 4.03
CA ASN A 134 -7.26 16.23 4.78
C ASN A 134 -8.49 15.38 4.44
N GLN A 135 -8.35 14.32 3.63
CA GLN A 135 -9.43 13.36 3.43
C GLN A 135 -9.62 12.51 4.69
N LYS A 136 -10.89 12.37 5.09
CA LYS A 136 -11.33 11.56 6.21
C LYS A 136 -11.98 10.29 5.66
N VAL A 137 -11.31 9.16 5.80
CA VAL A 137 -11.77 7.86 5.28
C VAL A 137 -12.29 7.01 6.43
N PRO A 138 -13.53 6.49 6.37
CA PRO A 138 -14.08 5.67 7.45
C PRO A 138 -13.38 4.31 7.55
N LEU A 139 -13.12 3.89 8.79
CA LEU A 139 -12.66 2.55 9.13
C LEU A 139 -13.87 1.74 9.62
N SER A 140 -14.51 1.04 8.69
CA SER A 140 -15.72 0.25 8.94
C SER A 140 -15.41 -1.11 9.58
N PHE A 141 -14.99 -1.09 10.84
CA PHE A 141 -14.66 -2.32 11.59
C PHE A 141 -15.86 -3.25 11.84
N ASP A 142 -17.09 -2.76 11.67
CA ASP A 142 -18.32 -3.56 11.71
C ASP A 142 -18.41 -4.56 10.54
N ILE A 143 -17.73 -4.26 9.43
CA ILE A 143 -17.71 -5.09 8.22
C ILE A 143 -16.41 -5.90 8.15
N PHE A 144 -15.29 -5.25 8.47
CA PHE A 144 -13.96 -5.87 8.40
C PHE A 144 -13.26 -5.79 9.76
N PRO A 145 -12.98 -6.93 10.43
CA PRO A 145 -12.28 -6.91 11.72
C PRO A 145 -10.85 -6.36 11.60
N SER A 146 -10.28 -6.42 10.38
CA SER A 146 -8.99 -5.86 10.02
C SER A 146 -9.04 -5.18 8.66
N ILE A 147 -8.37 -4.04 8.55
CA ILE A 147 -8.38 -3.16 7.38
C ILE A 147 -6.95 -3.04 6.88
N SER A 148 -6.71 -3.49 5.65
CA SER A 148 -5.41 -3.40 5.00
C SER A 148 -5.15 -2.02 4.42
N VAL A 149 -3.90 -1.59 4.51
CA VAL A 149 -3.41 -0.30 3.99
C VAL A 149 -2.19 -0.55 3.11
N GLY A 150 -2.17 0.05 1.92
CA GLY A 150 -1.03 -0.06 1.02
C GLY A 150 -1.26 0.60 -0.33
N ARG A 151 -0.24 0.63 -1.18
CA ARG A 151 -0.34 1.28 -2.50
C ARG A 151 -1.09 0.49 -3.55
N SER A 152 -1.25 -0.82 -3.32
CA SER A 152 -1.93 -1.71 -4.26
C SER A 152 -3.44 -1.53 -4.15
N PRO A 153 -4.20 -1.63 -5.26
CA PRO A 153 -5.66 -1.57 -5.24
C PRO A 153 -6.32 -2.77 -4.56
N GLU A 154 -5.54 -3.79 -4.16
CA GLU A 154 -6.02 -4.92 -3.37
C GLU A 154 -6.32 -4.57 -1.90
N ASN A 155 -5.85 -3.42 -1.42
CA ASN A 155 -6.08 -2.98 -0.04
C ASN A 155 -7.41 -2.26 0.09
N VAL A 156 -7.99 -2.34 1.29
CA VAL A 156 -9.21 -1.58 1.63
C VAL A 156 -8.91 -0.07 1.59
N ILE A 157 -7.77 0.34 2.15
CA ILE A 157 -7.31 1.72 2.09
C ILE A 157 -6.12 1.81 1.12
N ILE A 158 -6.39 2.38 -0.05
CA ILE A 158 -5.40 2.55 -1.10
C ILE A 158 -4.67 3.87 -0.88
N VAL A 159 -3.36 3.81 -0.73
CA VAL A 159 -2.50 4.98 -0.60
C VAL A 159 -1.52 5.03 -1.78
N PRO A 160 -1.79 5.83 -2.83
CA PRO A 160 -1.02 5.87 -4.07
C PRO A 160 0.34 6.58 -3.88
N ASP A 161 1.18 6.03 -3.02
CA ASP A 161 2.52 6.50 -2.69
C ASP A 161 3.54 5.42 -3.10
N PRO A 162 4.52 5.73 -3.97
CA PRO A 162 5.54 4.76 -4.39
C PRO A 162 6.42 4.26 -3.24
N GLU A 163 6.55 5.03 -2.16
CA GLU A 163 7.35 4.67 -0.98
C GLU A 163 6.59 3.75 -0.01
N ILE A 164 5.29 3.54 -0.23
CA ILE A 164 4.47 2.59 0.52
C ILE A 164 4.48 1.23 -0.19
N SER A 165 4.77 0.14 0.52
CA SER A 165 4.63 -1.23 0.01
C SER A 165 3.22 -1.56 -0.50
N ARG A 166 3.12 -2.53 -1.42
CA ARG A 166 1.84 -2.98 -2.00
C ARG A 166 0.83 -3.34 -0.92
N ARG A 167 1.21 -4.17 0.04
CA ARG A 167 0.52 -4.37 1.32
C ARG A 167 1.48 -3.88 2.40
N HIS A 168 1.15 -2.79 3.07
CA HIS A 168 2.09 -2.09 3.93
C HIS A 168 1.82 -2.37 5.40
N ALA A 169 0.58 -2.16 5.83
CA ALA A 169 0.18 -2.37 7.21
C ALA A 169 -1.26 -2.84 7.28
N VAL A 170 -1.64 -3.38 8.43
CA VAL A 170 -3.01 -3.72 8.77
C VAL A 170 -3.39 -3.02 10.05
N ILE A 171 -4.58 -2.43 10.07
CA ILE A 171 -5.19 -1.85 11.25
C ILE A 171 -6.32 -2.79 11.68
N SER A 172 -6.36 -3.17 12.96
CA SER A 172 -7.38 -4.05 13.51
C SER A 172 -8.00 -3.46 14.77
N LEU A 173 -9.24 -3.84 15.05
CA LEU A 173 -9.94 -3.46 16.26
C LEU A 173 -10.28 -4.72 17.05
N GLU A 174 -9.70 -4.88 18.23
CA GLU A 174 -9.87 -6.07 19.06
C GLU A 174 -10.21 -5.65 20.50
N ASN A 175 -11.32 -6.17 21.02
CA ASN A 175 -11.80 -5.85 22.37
C ASN A 175 -11.94 -4.33 22.64
N GLY A 176 -12.20 -3.54 21.59
CA GLY A 176 -12.32 -2.07 21.66
C GLY A 176 -10.99 -1.31 21.56
N ASP A 177 -9.87 -2.02 21.48
CA ASP A 177 -8.53 -1.45 21.32
C ASP A 177 -8.09 -1.51 19.86
N LEU A 178 -7.49 -0.42 19.37
CA LEU A 178 -6.91 -0.37 18.04
C LEU A 178 -5.49 -0.93 18.05
N TYR A 179 -5.17 -1.68 17.02
CA TYR A 179 -3.85 -2.21 16.77
C TYR A 179 -3.41 -1.90 15.35
N ILE A 180 -2.10 -1.66 15.18
CA ILE A 180 -1.45 -1.62 13.88
C ILE A 180 -0.35 -2.68 13.82
N GLU A 181 -0.23 -3.30 12.65
CA GLU A 181 0.83 -4.26 12.34
C GLU A 181 1.45 -3.90 11.00
N ASP A 182 2.78 -3.83 10.97
CA ASP A 182 3.55 -3.65 9.74
C ASP A 182 3.71 -5.01 9.03
N LEU A 183 3.32 -5.08 7.77
CA LEU A 183 3.42 -6.30 6.95
C LEU A 183 4.79 -6.41 6.27
N ASN A 184 5.85 -6.19 7.05
CA ASN A 184 7.23 -6.21 6.58
C ASN A 184 7.46 -5.25 5.39
N SER A 185 6.93 -4.04 5.51
CA SER A 185 7.07 -2.98 4.52
C SER A 185 8.53 -2.56 4.32
N THR A 186 8.85 -2.01 3.14
CA THR A 186 10.24 -1.67 2.78
C THR A 186 10.79 -0.51 3.60
N ASN A 187 9.97 0.51 3.83
CA ASN A 187 10.36 1.73 4.55
C ASN A 187 9.86 1.77 5.99
N GLY A 188 9.13 0.75 6.44
CA GLY A 188 8.62 0.62 7.79
C GLY A 188 7.34 1.42 8.06
N THR A 189 6.63 1.00 9.11
CA THR A 189 5.54 1.75 9.75
C THR A 189 5.98 2.29 11.09
N TYR A 190 5.61 3.53 11.42
CA TYR A 190 5.97 4.17 12.69
C TYR A 190 4.77 4.82 13.36
N VAL A 191 4.70 4.75 14.69
CA VAL A 191 3.67 5.40 15.50
C VAL A 191 4.30 6.52 16.30
N TYR A 192 3.64 7.68 16.35
CA TYR A 192 4.06 8.82 17.16
C TYR A 192 3.59 8.64 18.62
N ASP A 193 4.52 8.66 19.57
CA ASP A 193 4.22 8.52 21.00
C ASP A 193 3.95 9.86 21.73
N GLY A 194 3.92 10.97 20.99
CA GLY A 194 3.84 12.33 21.56
C GLY A 194 5.18 13.04 21.67
N LYS A 195 6.30 12.33 21.44
CA LYS A 195 7.66 12.88 21.41
C LYS A 195 8.38 12.50 20.12
N ILE A 196 8.43 11.20 19.82
CA ILE A 196 9.16 10.66 18.66
C ILE A 196 8.37 9.54 17.96
N PHE A 197 8.75 9.27 16.71
CA PHE A 197 8.20 8.16 15.93
C PHE A 197 8.94 6.87 16.29
N GLN A 198 8.19 5.88 16.80
CA GLN A 198 8.69 4.55 17.12
C GLN A 198 8.31 3.57 16.02
N PRO A 199 9.23 2.68 15.58
CA PRO A 199 8.90 1.65 14.61
C PRO A 199 7.91 0.64 15.21
N VAL A 200 6.91 0.27 14.42
CA VAL A 200 5.95 -0.76 14.78
C VAL A 200 6.65 -2.12 14.82
N LYS A 201 6.53 -2.83 15.94
CA LYS A 201 7.11 -4.16 16.12
C LYS A 201 6.00 -5.18 16.35
N GLY A 202 5.75 -6.02 15.35
CA GLY A 202 4.62 -6.94 15.35
C GLY A 202 3.32 -6.16 15.48
N LYS A 203 2.43 -6.66 16.32
CA LYS A 203 1.14 -6.03 16.58
C LYS A 203 1.25 -5.02 17.73
N GLN A 204 1.14 -3.74 17.40
CA GLN A 204 1.26 -2.65 18.36
C GLN A 204 -0.07 -1.97 18.61
N LYS A 205 -0.45 -1.80 19.89
CA LYS A 205 -1.61 -1.01 20.28
C LYS A 205 -1.38 0.47 19.93
N VAL A 206 -2.41 1.12 19.38
CA VAL A 206 -2.41 2.54 19.05
C VAL A 206 -3.59 3.24 19.72
N GLU A 207 -3.33 4.42 20.26
CA GLU A 207 -4.37 5.23 20.86
C GLU A 207 -5.13 6.02 19.80
N PRO A 208 -6.42 6.33 20.02
CA PRO A 208 -7.10 7.31 19.21
C PRO A 208 -6.34 8.64 19.18
N ASN A 209 -6.36 9.31 18.04
CA ASN A 209 -5.59 10.53 17.73
C ASN A 209 -4.08 10.34 17.56
N SER A 210 -3.55 9.12 17.68
CA SER A 210 -2.16 8.84 17.32
C SER A 210 -1.90 9.10 15.83
N ILE A 211 -0.71 9.64 15.56
CA ILE A 211 -0.19 9.86 14.21
C ILE A 211 0.66 8.65 13.83
N ILE A 212 0.44 8.14 12.62
CA ILE A 212 1.12 6.97 12.08
C ILE A 212 1.79 7.41 10.78
N LYS A 213 3.08 7.13 10.66
CA LYS A 213 3.85 7.36 9.44
C LYS A 213 3.98 6.03 8.69
N LEU A 214 3.57 6.03 7.43
CA LEU A 214 3.67 4.89 6.51
C LEU A 214 4.78 5.22 5.50
N GLY A 215 5.87 4.47 5.55
CA GLY A 215 7.07 4.78 4.78
C GLY A 215 7.70 6.11 5.18
N ASN A 216 8.10 6.91 4.19
CA ASN A 216 8.91 8.10 4.42
C ASN A 216 8.07 9.38 4.53
N GLN A 217 7.12 9.58 3.63
CA GLN A 217 6.38 10.85 3.52
C GLN A 217 4.94 10.76 4.04
N THR A 218 4.26 9.62 3.88
CA THR A 218 2.84 9.55 4.23
C THR A 218 2.64 9.52 5.74
N MET A 219 1.82 10.45 6.25
CA MET A 219 1.39 10.51 7.63
C MET A 219 -0.13 10.52 7.70
N ILE A 220 -0.67 9.66 8.55
CA ILE A 220 -2.08 9.55 8.83
C ILE A 220 -2.35 9.74 10.32
N LYS A 221 -3.57 10.13 10.68
CA LYS A 221 -4.04 10.19 12.06
C LYS A 221 -5.30 9.36 12.19
N ILE A 222 -5.36 8.50 13.20
CA ILE A 222 -6.59 7.78 13.50
C ILE A 222 -7.48 8.65 14.37
N ILE A 223 -8.70 8.90 13.94
CA ILE A 223 -9.69 9.69 14.68
C ILE A 223 -10.77 8.73 15.18
N LYS A 224 -11.21 8.91 16.42
CA LYS A 224 -12.36 8.24 17.02
C LYS A 224 -13.44 9.28 17.29
N GLU A 225 -14.65 9.01 16.82
CA GLU A 225 -15.87 9.80 17.09
C GLU A 225 -16.90 8.98 17.86
#